data_AF-A0AA40C2H2-F1
#
_entry.id   AF-A0AA40C2H2-F1
#
_cell.length_a   1.000
_cell.length_b   1.000
_cell.length_c   1.000
_cell.angle_alpha   90.00
_cell.angle_beta   90.00
_cell.angle_gamma   90.00
#
_symmetry.space_group_name_H-M   'P 1'
#
loop_
_entity.id
_entity.type
_entity.pdbx_description
1 polymer ?
#
loop_
_entity_poly.entity_id
_entity_poly.type
_entity_poly.pdbx_seq_one_letter_code
_entity_poly.pdbx_strand_id
1 'polypeptide(L)'
;MRVSTKTDDLMTRVMEKLRVPIPAFILHRRLVVESDVSGDSDRHQLRVYGVGIDDTPVTFLQSVKLAYNRRVARTEPFTVTFRADLDEEAELQLTLELEFMGHYGEPNLEVVRDVVRKGSEKNEGIKTLYLLDYDPHTGEWKMSKQDWGVQDVSPVTRVTRSRG
;
A
#
# COMPACT_ATOMS: atom_id res chain seq x y z
N MET A 1 15.64 13.04 0.23
CA MET A 1 16.99 12.44 0.11
C MET A 1 16.84 11.16 -0.69
N ARG A 2 17.43 11.08 -1.89
CA ARG A 2 17.31 9.89 -2.76
C ARG A 2 18.51 9.00 -2.50
N VAL A 3 18.24 7.78 -2.04
CA VAL A 3 19.24 6.79 -1.68
C VAL A 3 19.11 5.64 -2.68
N SER A 4 20.24 5.16 -3.18
CA SER A 4 20.34 4.08 -4.17
C SER A 4 21.21 2.98 -3.58
N THR A 5 20.79 1.72 -3.69
CA THR A 5 21.44 0.52 -3.11
C THR A 5 22.97 0.48 -3.21
N LYS A 6 23.56 0.78 -4.38
CA LYS A 6 25.03 0.79 -4.53
C LYS A 6 25.73 1.90 -3.73
N THR A 7 25.05 3.03 -3.57
CA THR A 7 25.52 4.12 -2.70
C THR A 7 25.46 3.68 -1.25
N ASP A 8 24.43 2.92 -0.85
CA ASP A 8 24.31 2.39 0.50
C ASP A 8 25.35 1.33 0.83
N ASP A 9 25.71 0.44 -0.10
CA ASP A 9 26.81 -0.51 0.11
C ASP A 9 28.14 0.21 0.36
N LEU A 10 28.41 1.27 -0.41
CA LEU A 10 29.57 2.13 -0.21
C LEU A 10 29.50 2.83 1.14
N MET A 11 28.35 3.44 1.47
CA MET A 11 28.17 4.17 2.72
C MET A 11 28.26 3.23 3.93
N THR A 12 27.78 2.00 3.82
CA THR A 12 27.93 0.96 4.85
C THR A 12 29.40 0.69 5.14
N ARG A 13 30.21 0.46 4.11
CA ARG A 13 31.65 0.24 4.25
C ARG A 13 32.38 1.48 4.78
N VAL A 14 31.96 2.68 4.38
CA VAL A 14 32.52 3.94 4.89
C VAL A 14 32.20 4.10 6.37
N MET A 15 30.95 3.90 6.77
CA MET A 15 30.49 4.00 8.16
C MET A 15 31.19 2.96 9.05
N GLU A 16 31.35 1.73 8.56
CA GLU A 16 32.14 0.67 9.22
C GLU A 16 33.59 1.11 9.44
N LYS A 17 34.25 1.64 8.39
CA LYS A 17 35.63 2.14 8.47
C LYS A 17 35.78 3.32 9.44
N LEU A 18 34.78 4.19 9.50
CA LEU A 18 34.72 5.33 10.41
C LEU A 18 34.23 4.95 11.82
N ARG A 19 33.83 3.69 12.05
CA ARG A 19 33.22 3.20 13.29
C ARG A 19 31.99 4.00 13.72
N VAL A 20 31.24 4.51 12.74
CA VAL A 20 29.97 5.20 12.97
C VAL A 20 28.84 4.20 12.74
N PRO A 21 27.95 3.95 13.71
CA PRO A 21 26.83 3.06 13.50
C PRO A 21 25.85 3.67 12.50
N ILE A 22 25.32 2.86 11.59
CA ILE A 22 24.19 3.27 10.77
C ILE A 22 22.95 3.28 11.66
N PRO A 23 22.22 4.40 11.78
CA PRO A 23 20.98 4.43 12.52
C PRO A 23 19.97 3.45 11.94
N ALA A 24 19.34 2.65 12.79
CA ALA A 24 18.19 1.85 12.37
C ALA A 24 17.07 2.77 11.89
N PHE A 25 16.41 2.40 10.81
CA PHE A 25 15.25 3.12 10.28
C PHE A 25 14.24 2.13 9.71
N ILE A 26 12.99 2.58 9.67
CA ILE A 26 11.89 1.86 9.03
C ILE A 26 11.51 2.60 7.76
N LEU A 27 11.32 1.85 6.68
CA LEU A 27 10.88 2.38 5.41
C LEU A 27 9.35 2.35 5.35
N HIS A 28 8.75 3.53 5.35
CA HIS A 28 7.30 3.69 5.30
C HIS A 28 6.82 3.87 3.85
N ARG A 29 5.90 3.02 3.40
CA ARG A 29 5.22 3.13 2.11
C ARG A 29 3.71 3.22 2.34
N ARG A 30 3.04 4.10 1.62
CA ARG A 30 1.58 4.24 1.64
C ARG A 30 1.06 3.83 0.27
N LEU A 31 0.27 2.76 0.25
CA LEU A 31 -0.26 2.15 -0.96
C LEU A 31 -1.78 2.32 -0.98
N VAL A 32 -2.29 2.91 -2.05
CA VAL A 32 -3.74 2.97 -2.28
C VAL A 32 -4.12 1.85 -3.25
N VAL A 33 -5.15 1.10 -2.87
CA VAL A 33 -5.86 0.19 -3.76
C VAL A 33 -7.27 0.73 -3.92
N GLU A 34 -7.66 1.02 -5.16
CA GLU A 34 -8.99 1.50 -5.54
C GLU A 34 -9.67 0.43 -6.40
N SER A 35 -10.90 0.09 -6.04
CA SER A 35 -11.73 -0.86 -6.79
C SER A 35 -12.88 -0.12 -7.44
N ASP A 36 -12.94 -0.17 -8.77
CA ASP A 36 -14.09 0.24 -9.55
C ASP A 36 -14.92 -1.01 -9.88
N VAL A 37 -15.99 -1.18 -9.11
CA VAL A 37 -16.98 -2.24 -9.28
C VAL A 37 -18.14 -1.61 -10.04
N SER A 38 -18.04 -1.61 -11.38
CA SER A 38 -19.03 -0.99 -12.24
C SER A 38 -20.33 -1.81 -12.20
N GLY A 39 -21.44 -1.15 -11.87
CA GLY A 39 -22.76 -1.79 -11.88
C GLY A 39 -23.10 -2.28 -13.28
N ASP A 40 -23.49 -3.56 -13.38
CA ASP A 40 -23.96 -4.26 -14.58
C ASP A 40 -22.89 -4.94 -15.47
N SER A 41 -21.62 -4.97 -15.05
CA SER A 41 -20.59 -5.75 -15.75
C SER A 41 -19.83 -6.70 -14.83
N ASP A 42 -19.62 -7.94 -15.26
CA ASP A 42 -18.67 -8.88 -14.63
C ASP A 42 -17.23 -8.40 -14.68
N ARG A 43 -16.94 -7.31 -15.40
CA ARG A 43 -15.61 -6.77 -15.60
C ARG A 43 -15.32 -5.66 -14.59
N HIS A 44 -14.40 -5.95 -13.68
CA HIS A 44 -13.98 -5.04 -12.62
C HIS A 44 -12.56 -4.53 -12.85
N GLN A 45 -12.23 -3.37 -12.29
CA GLN A 45 -10.91 -2.76 -12.37
C GLN A 45 -10.36 -2.44 -10.98
N LEU A 46 -9.11 -2.83 -10.74
CA LEU A 46 -8.29 -2.37 -9.61
C LEU A 46 -7.27 -1.35 -10.11
N ARG A 47 -7.12 -0.26 -9.37
CA ARG A 47 -6.02 0.69 -9.51
C ARG A 47 -5.17 0.63 -8.26
N VAL A 48 -3.86 0.48 -8.45
CA VAL A 48 -2.87 0.38 -7.38
C VAL A 48 -1.82 1.45 -7.62
N TYR A 49 -1.56 2.28 -6.61
CA TYR A 49 -0.58 3.36 -6.71
C TYR A 49 -0.07 3.78 -5.33
N GLY A 50 1.14 4.33 -5.29
CA GLY A 50 1.73 4.88 -4.08
C GLY A 50 1.34 6.33 -3.83
N VAL A 51 1.25 6.72 -2.56
CA VAL A 51 1.03 8.11 -2.14
C VAL A 51 2.03 8.54 -1.06
N GLY A 52 2.32 9.84 -0.99
CA GLY A 52 3.11 10.47 0.05
C GLY A 52 2.31 10.69 1.33
N ILE A 53 2.94 11.35 2.31
CA ILE A 53 2.27 11.80 3.55
C ILE A 53 1.26 12.92 3.26
N ASP A 54 1.54 13.71 2.22
CA ASP A 54 0.73 14.81 1.70
C ASP A 54 -0.15 14.38 0.51
N ASP A 55 -0.39 13.07 0.37
CA ASP A 55 -1.16 12.45 -0.71
C ASP A 55 -0.61 12.70 -2.13
N THR A 56 0.63 13.19 -2.25
CA THR A 56 1.29 13.30 -3.55
C THR A 56 1.57 11.92 -4.13
N PRO A 57 1.33 11.67 -5.42
CA PRO A 57 1.68 10.40 -6.04
C PRO A 57 3.17 10.10 -5.91
N VAL A 58 3.51 8.89 -5.46
CA VAL A 58 4.90 8.42 -5.35
C VAL A 58 5.05 7.04 -5.94
N THR A 59 6.18 6.82 -6.61
CA THR A 59 6.52 5.54 -7.24
C THR A 59 7.51 4.79 -6.36
N PHE A 60 7.17 3.55 -5.98
CA PHE A 60 8.07 2.62 -5.29
C PHE A 60 7.87 1.16 -5.71
N LEU A 61 6.87 0.89 -6.56
CA LEU A 61 6.58 -0.40 -7.13
C LEU A 61 7.21 -0.51 -8.52
N GLN A 62 7.75 -1.68 -8.81
CA GLN A 62 8.19 -2.08 -10.14
C GLN A 62 7.04 -2.74 -10.91
N SER A 63 6.25 -3.58 -10.24
CA SER A 63 5.09 -4.23 -10.85
C SER A 63 4.03 -4.63 -9.84
N VAL A 64 2.81 -4.83 -10.35
CA VAL A 64 1.66 -5.32 -9.59
C VAL A 64 1.01 -6.45 -10.38
N LYS A 65 0.72 -7.56 -9.71
CA LYS A 65 0.05 -8.71 -10.31
C LYS A 65 -1.08 -9.16 -9.40
N LEU A 66 -2.26 -9.36 -9.97
CA LEU A 66 -3.34 -10.04 -9.26
C LEU A 66 -3.09 -11.56 -9.35
N ALA A 67 -3.14 -12.24 -8.22
CA ALA A 67 -3.04 -13.70 -8.16
C ALA A 67 -4.04 -14.34 -9.13
N TYR A 68 -3.64 -15.42 -9.77
CA TYR A 68 -4.43 -16.12 -10.81
C TYR A 68 -4.72 -15.31 -12.09
N ASN A 69 -4.29 -14.04 -12.18
CA ASN A 69 -4.27 -13.28 -13.43
C ASN A 69 -2.94 -13.52 -14.18
N ARG A 70 -3.02 -13.70 -15.49
CA ARG A 70 -1.83 -13.89 -16.34
C ARG A 70 -1.06 -12.60 -16.59
N ARG A 71 -1.73 -11.44 -16.50
CA ARG A 71 -1.13 -10.14 -16.83
C ARG A 71 -0.53 -9.47 -15.60
N VAL A 72 0.68 -8.96 -15.77
CA VAL A 72 1.40 -8.15 -14.78
C VAL A 72 1.33 -6.68 -15.22
N ALA A 73 0.87 -5.79 -14.34
CA ALA A 73 0.91 -4.36 -14.56
C ALA A 73 2.31 -3.84 -14.22
N ARG A 74 2.96 -3.15 -15.16
CA ARG A 74 4.34 -2.64 -15.02
C ARG A 74 4.46 -1.12 -15.22
N THR A 75 3.33 -0.43 -15.36
CA THR A 75 3.29 0.99 -15.65
C THR A 75 2.26 1.64 -14.75
N GLU A 76 2.64 2.76 -14.13
CA GLU A 76 1.76 3.53 -13.26
C GLU A 76 0.77 4.39 -14.06
N PRO A 77 -0.47 4.58 -13.57
CA PRO A 77 -1.07 3.89 -12.41
C PRO A 77 -1.32 2.40 -12.71
N PHE A 78 -0.92 1.51 -11.79
CA PHE A 78 -1.01 0.07 -12.02
C PHE A 78 -2.47 -0.35 -12.07
N THR A 79 -2.93 -0.69 -13.26
CA THR A 79 -4.33 -1.02 -13.50
C THR A 79 -4.46 -2.50 -13.82
N VAL A 80 -5.24 -3.22 -13.01
CA VAL A 80 -5.53 -4.65 -13.21
C VAL A 80 -7.00 -4.84 -13.47
N THR A 81 -7.34 -5.54 -14.54
CA THR A 81 -8.72 -5.91 -14.86
C THR A 81 -8.94 -7.38 -14.52
N PHE A 82 -10.05 -7.69 -13.88
CA PHE A 82 -10.47 -9.06 -13.60
C PHE A 82 -11.95 -9.24 -13.92
N ARG A 83 -12.35 -10.50 -14.07
CA ARG A 83 -13.76 -10.87 -14.21
C ARG A 83 -14.19 -11.67 -13.00
N ALA A 84 -15.28 -11.26 -12.37
CA ALA A 84 -15.86 -11.99 -11.26
C ALA A 84 -17.36 -11.72 -11.21
N ASP A 85 -18.12 -12.77 -10.95
CA ASP A 85 -19.51 -12.65 -10.57
C ASP A 85 -19.54 -12.29 -9.09
N LEU A 86 -19.93 -11.04 -8.81
CA LEU A 86 -20.05 -10.54 -7.45
C LEU A 86 -21.55 -10.47 -7.14
N ASP A 87 -22.07 -11.52 -6.52
CA ASP A 87 -23.39 -11.48 -5.91
C ASP A 87 -23.39 -10.49 -4.74
N GLU A 88 -24.55 -9.91 -4.42
CA GLU A 88 -24.68 -8.88 -3.37
C GLU A 88 -24.24 -9.36 -1.97
N GLU A 89 -24.16 -10.67 -1.77
CA GLU A 89 -23.76 -11.33 -0.52
C GLU A 89 -22.39 -12.02 -0.59
N ALA A 90 -21.74 -12.05 -1.76
CA ALA A 90 -20.48 -12.76 -1.94
C ALA A 90 -19.27 -11.85 -1.66
N GLU A 91 -18.44 -12.26 -0.69
CA GLU A 91 -17.13 -11.67 -0.48
C GLU A 91 -16.11 -12.31 -1.41
N LEU A 92 -15.52 -11.53 -2.32
CA LEU A 92 -14.42 -12.00 -3.15
C LEU A 92 -13.08 -11.55 -2.57
N GLN A 93 -12.25 -12.53 -2.24
CA GLN A 93 -10.89 -12.27 -1.79
C GLN A 93 -9.93 -12.18 -2.97
N LEU A 94 -9.24 -11.05 -3.09
CA LEU A 94 -8.24 -10.77 -4.12
C LEU A 94 -6.85 -10.67 -3.47
N THR A 95 -5.89 -11.41 -4.01
CA THR A 95 -4.49 -11.32 -3.59
C THR A 95 -3.68 -10.57 -4.63
N LEU A 96 -3.06 -9.46 -4.23
CA LEU A 96 -2.15 -8.66 -5.04
C LEU A 96 -0.70 -8.99 -4.67
N GLU A 97 0.07 -9.48 -5.62
CA GLU A 97 1.52 -9.60 -5.52
C GLU A 97 2.16 -8.26 -5.94
N LEU A 98 2.91 -7.66 -5.01
CA LEU A 98 3.62 -6.39 -5.20
C LEU A 98 5.11 -6.63 -5.37
N GLU A 99 5.67 -6.20 -6.49
CA GLU A 99 7.11 -6.17 -6.74
C GLU A 99 7.61 -4.74 -6.53
N PHE A 100 8.56 -4.54 -5.62
CA PHE A 100 9.14 -3.24 -5.31
C PHE A 100 10.34 -2.94 -6.20
N MET A 101 10.70 -1.66 -6.33
CA MET A 101 11.91 -1.25 -7.06
C MET A 101 13.22 -1.73 -6.42
N GLY A 102 13.16 -2.33 -5.22
CA GLY A 102 14.30 -2.98 -4.55
C GLY A 102 15.40 -1.99 -4.11
N HIS A 103 15.06 -0.74 -3.83
CA HIS A 103 16.00 0.29 -3.40
C HIS A 103 16.64 0.02 -2.03
N TYR A 104 16.02 -0.83 -1.22
CA TYR A 104 16.49 -1.24 0.11
C TYR A 104 16.44 -2.76 0.28
N GLY A 105 16.44 -3.51 -0.83
CA GLY A 105 16.28 -4.96 -0.79
C GLY A 105 14.88 -5.42 -0.40
N GLU A 106 13.85 -4.58 -0.60
CA GLU A 106 12.47 -4.91 -0.30
C GLU A 106 12.05 -6.23 -0.98
N PRO A 107 11.65 -7.28 -0.22
CA PRO A 107 11.08 -8.48 -0.82
C PRO A 107 9.66 -8.19 -1.33
N ASN A 108 9.19 -9.02 -2.25
CA ASN A 108 7.81 -8.95 -2.73
C ASN A 108 6.83 -9.12 -1.56
N LEU A 109 5.70 -8.41 -1.64
CA LEU A 109 4.65 -8.44 -0.62
C LEU A 109 3.32 -8.84 -1.23
N GLU A 110 2.61 -9.75 -0.56
CA GLU A 110 1.24 -10.09 -0.91
C GLU A 110 0.25 -9.27 -0.07
N VAL A 111 -0.69 -8.60 -0.74
CA VAL A 111 -1.77 -7.86 -0.11
C VAL A 111 -3.09 -8.56 -0.42
N VAL A 112 -3.75 -9.04 0.63
CA VAL A 112 -5.07 -9.66 0.54
C VAL A 112 -6.14 -8.61 0.81
N ARG A 113 -7.14 -8.55 -0.07
CA ARG A 113 -8.25 -7.60 0.01
C ARG A 113 -9.57 -8.27 -0.29
N ASP A 114 -10.57 -7.96 0.53
CA ASP A 114 -11.95 -8.34 0.29
C ASP A 114 -12.64 -7.27 -0.56
N VAL A 115 -13.32 -7.72 -1.61
CA VAL A 115 -14.14 -6.89 -2.50
C VAL A 115 -15.59 -7.31 -2.33
N VAL A 116 -16.44 -6.34 -2.00
CA VAL A 116 -17.88 -6.52 -1.84
C VAL A 116 -18.60 -5.63 -2.84
N ARG A 117 -19.64 -6.14 -3.49
CA ARG A 117 -20.54 -5.35 -4.31
C ARG A 117 -21.42 -4.49 -3.40
N LYS A 118 -21.16 -3.17 -3.37
CA LYS A 118 -22.09 -2.24 -2.70
C LYS A 118 -23.20 -1.85 -3.68
N GLY A 119 -24.45 -2.01 -3.26
CA GLY A 119 -25.62 -1.63 -4.05
C GLY A 119 -25.58 -0.15 -4.42
N SER A 120 -25.69 0.12 -5.72
CA SER A 120 -26.06 1.36 -6.47
C SER A 120 -25.94 2.78 -5.88
N GLU A 121 -25.22 3.03 -4.80
CA GLU A 121 -25.02 4.38 -4.25
C GLU A 121 -23.62 4.91 -4.58
N LYS A 122 -23.59 5.70 -5.67
CA LYS A 122 -22.52 6.58 -6.17
C LYS A 122 -21.24 5.89 -6.65
N ASN A 123 -20.85 6.26 -7.87
CA ASN A 123 -19.65 5.87 -8.64
C ASN A 123 -18.29 6.21 -8.00
N GLU A 124 -18.18 6.27 -6.67
CA GLU A 124 -16.89 6.44 -6.00
C GLU A 124 -16.38 5.05 -5.61
N GLY A 125 -15.40 4.57 -6.38
CA GLY A 125 -14.74 3.28 -6.13
C GLY A 125 -14.24 3.16 -4.69
N ILE A 126 -14.29 1.95 -4.13
CA ILE A 126 -13.88 1.71 -2.75
C ILE A 126 -12.36 1.85 -2.67
N LYS A 127 -11.87 2.82 -1.89
CA LYS A 127 -10.44 3.08 -1.66
C LYS A 127 -10.01 2.56 -0.30
N THR A 128 -8.92 1.79 -0.29
CA THR A 128 -8.28 1.32 0.93
C THR A 128 -6.83 1.75 0.93
N LEU A 129 -6.39 2.34 2.04
CA LEU A 129 -5.00 2.71 2.28
C LEU A 129 -4.32 1.58 3.04
N TYR A 130 -3.22 1.09 2.49
CA TYR A 130 -2.32 0.17 3.16
C TYR A 130 -1.06 0.92 3.59
N LEU A 131 -0.72 0.81 4.87
CA LEU A 131 0.52 1.30 5.44
C LEU A 131 1.49 0.13 5.53
N LEU A 132 2.58 0.21 4.78
CA LEU A 132 3.59 -0.84 4.67
C LEU A 132 4.89 -0.33 5.29
N ASP A 133 5.31 -0.99 6.36
CA ASP A 133 6.51 -0.66 7.11
C ASP A 133 7.54 -1.77 6.90
N TYR A 134 8.62 -1.47 6.20
CA TYR A 134 9.72 -2.40 5.95
C TYR A 134 10.90 -2.10 6.87
N ASP A 135 11.43 -3.14 7.52
CA ASP A 135 12.67 -3.08 8.28
C ASP A 135 13.83 -3.62 7.40
N PRO A 136 14.72 -2.77 6.88
CA PRO A 136 15.84 -3.22 6.06
C PRO A 136 16.88 -4.07 6.81
N HIS A 137 16.86 -4.05 8.15
CA HIS A 137 17.78 -4.84 8.96
C HIS A 137 17.33 -6.30 9.09
N THR A 138 16.03 -6.52 9.26
CA THR A 138 15.46 -7.88 9.39
C THR A 138 14.92 -8.43 8.07
N GLY A 139 14.60 -7.55 7.11
CA GLY A 139 13.93 -7.92 5.87
C GLY A 139 12.42 -8.14 6.03
N GLU A 140 11.84 -7.73 7.16
CA GLU A 140 10.44 -7.99 7.48
C GLU A 140 9.52 -6.82 7.10
N TRP A 141 8.31 -7.17 6.66
CA TRP A 141 7.21 -6.25 6.44
C TRP A 141 6.22 -6.28 7.61
N LYS A 142 5.74 -5.10 8.01
CA LYS A 142 4.52 -4.93 8.81
C LYS A 142 3.50 -4.20 7.96
N MET A 143 2.25 -4.65 8.02
CA MET A 143 1.16 -4.10 7.23
C MET A 143 -0.03 -3.75 8.13
N SER A 144 -0.62 -2.58 7.88
CA SER A 144 -1.93 -2.20 8.43
C SER A 144 -2.79 -1.55 7.35
N LYS A 145 -4.11 -1.52 7.56
CA LYS A 145 -5.06 -0.93 6.61
C LYS A 145 -5.93 0.14 7.26
N GLN A 146 -6.29 1.15 6.49
CA GLN A 146 -7.19 2.24 6.87
C GLN A 146 -8.18 2.51 5.74
N ASP A 147 -9.42 2.85 6.09
CA ASP A 147 -10.39 3.31 5.10
C ASP A 147 -10.00 4.72 4.64
N TRP A 148 -9.82 4.88 3.33
CA TRP A 148 -9.39 6.16 2.77
C TRP A 148 -10.52 7.19 2.94
N GLY A 149 -10.22 8.31 3.62
CA GLY A 149 -11.18 9.39 3.88
C GLY A 149 -11.80 9.40 5.29
N VAL A 150 -11.47 8.44 6.15
CA VAL A 150 -11.77 8.54 7.59
C VAL A 150 -10.64 9.33 8.26
N GLN A 151 -10.87 10.62 8.50
CA GLN A 151 -9.99 11.38 9.40
C GLN A 151 -10.07 10.76 10.79
N ASP A 152 -8.90 10.35 11.32
CA ASP A 152 -8.73 9.97 12.71
C ASP A 152 -9.04 11.18 13.60
N VAL A 153 -10.30 11.32 14.01
CA VAL A 153 -10.68 12.17 15.13
C VAL A 153 -10.26 11.45 16.40
N SER A 154 -8.97 11.54 16.73
CA SER A 154 -8.48 11.21 18.06
C SER A 154 -9.35 11.96 19.10
N PRO A 155 -9.87 11.29 20.14
CA PRO A 155 -10.70 11.96 21.13
C PRO A 155 -9.81 12.92 21.93
N VAL A 156 -10.02 14.22 21.73
CA VAL A 156 -9.53 15.24 22.65
C VAL A 156 -10.24 15.00 23.98
N THR A 157 -9.54 14.36 24.92
CA THR A 157 -9.97 14.23 26.30
C THR A 157 -10.17 15.63 26.88
N ARG A 158 -11.43 16.09 26.93
CA ARG A 158 -11.81 17.26 27.74
C ARG A 158 -11.63 16.89 29.19
N VAL A 159 -10.51 17.32 29.78
CA VAL A 159 -10.37 17.40 31.23
C VAL A 159 -11.26 18.54 31.71
N THR A 160 -12.47 18.21 32.15
CA THR A 160 -13.28 19.12 32.96
C THR A 160 -12.64 19.24 34.34
N ARG A 161 -11.99 20.37 34.61
CA ARG A 161 -11.72 20.80 35.99
C ARG A 161 -13.04 21.19 36.63
N SER A 162 -13.55 20.39 37.58
CA SER A 162 -14.55 20.88 38.52
C SER A 162 -13.85 21.76 39.56
N ARG A 163 -14.29 23.01 39.66
CA ARG A 163 -14.15 23.80 40.88
C ARG A 163 -15.27 23.39 41.83
N GLY A 164 -14.93 23.13 43.08
CA GLY A 164 -15.84 22.80 44.18
C GLY A 164 -15.04 22.32 45.36
#